data_AF-F8UHM9-F1
#
_entry.id   AF-F8UHM9-F1
#
_cell.length_a   1.000
_cell.length_b   1.000
_cell.length_c   1.000
_cell.angle_alpha   90.00
_cell.angle_beta   90.00
_cell.angle_gamma   90.00
#
_symmetry.space_group_name_H-M   'P 1'
#
loop_
_entity.id
_entity.type
_entity.pdbx_description
1 polymer ?
#
loop_
_entity_poly.entity_id
_entity_poly.type
_entity_poly.pdbx_seq_one_letter_code
_entity_poly.pdbx_strand_id
1 'polypeptide(L)'
;SWIKAPRYMDEPMEVGPLARVLVAYGKGHEATKKAVDGVLKTLGVGVEALFSTLGRTAARALETAIMKQDRQLLREWESFI
;
A
#
# COMPACT_ATOMS: atom_id res chain seq x y z
N SER A 1 -1.67 18.43 23.69
CA SER A 1 -0.80 17.98 22.56
C SER A 1 -0.22 19.20 21.88
N TRP A 2 1.01 19.12 21.36
CA TRP A 2 1.68 20.19 20.62
C TRP A 2 1.50 20.10 19.09
N ILE A 3 0.99 18.97 18.59
CA ILE A 3 0.67 18.78 17.17
C ILE A 3 -0.77 19.27 16.90
N LYS A 4 -0.97 19.96 15.78
CA LYS A 4 -2.30 20.36 15.28
C LYS A 4 -3.18 19.13 15.00
N ALA A 5 -4.47 19.35 14.81
CA ALA A 5 -5.44 18.30 14.50
C ALA A 5 -5.99 18.45 13.07
N PRO A 6 -5.22 18.13 12.01
CA PRO A 6 -5.73 18.21 10.64
C PRO A 6 -6.94 17.28 10.44
N ARG A 7 -7.88 17.73 9.60
CA ARG A 7 -9.12 17.03 9.24
C ARG A 7 -9.36 17.13 7.74
N TYR A 8 -10.00 16.13 7.16
CA TYR A 8 -10.48 16.16 5.78
C TYR A 8 -12.01 16.07 5.83
N MET A 9 -12.70 17.11 5.35
CA MET A 9 -14.17 17.22 5.51
C MET A 9 -14.61 16.98 6.96
N ASP A 10 -13.93 17.63 7.91
CA ASP A 10 -14.12 17.49 9.36
C ASP A 10 -13.84 16.10 9.97
N GLU A 11 -13.44 15.11 9.17
CA GLU A 11 -13.13 13.75 9.62
C GLU A 11 -11.62 13.51 9.87
N PRO A 12 -11.24 12.69 10.88
CA PRO A 12 -9.87 12.27 11.10
C PRO A 12 -9.48 11.14 10.15
N MET A 13 -8.37 11.30 9.42
CA MET A 13 -7.94 10.35 8.39
C MET A 13 -6.57 9.74 8.70
N GLU A 14 -6.44 8.43 8.54
CA GLU A 14 -5.14 7.75 8.51
C GLU A 14 -4.41 8.07 7.19
N VAL A 15 -3.09 8.28 7.27
CA VAL A 15 -2.19 8.39 6.13
C VAL A 15 -1.00 7.45 6.29
N GLY A 16 -0.27 7.20 5.20
CA GLY A 16 0.92 6.34 5.20
C GLY A 16 0.78 5.15 4.27
N PRO A 17 1.59 4.08 4.47
CA PRO A 17 1.62 2.95 3.55
C PRO A 17 0.30 2.20 3.42
N LEU A 18 -0.41 1.97 4.54
CA LEU A 18 -1.69 1.26 4.50
C LEU A 18 -2.72 2.02 3.65
N ALA A 19 -2.89 3.33 3.89
CA ALA A 19 -3.81 4.16 3.13
C ALA A 19 -3.49 4.14 1.62
N ARG A 20 -2.22 4.27 1.24
CA ARG A 20 -1.80 4.25 -0.19
C ARG A 20 -2.03 2.89 -0.83
N VAL A 21 -1.68 1.81 -0.15
CA VAL A 21 -1.91 0.43 -0.64
C VAL A 21 -3.40 0.16 -0.80
N LEU A 22 -4.24 0.51 0.17
CA LEU A 22 -5.69 0.29 0.10
C LEU A 22 -6.35 1.11 -1.03
N VAL A 23 -5.97 2.38 -1.19
CA VAL A 23 -6.48 3.22 -2.28
C VAL A 23 -6.07 2.65 -3.64
N ALA A 24 -4.81 2.23 -3.81
CA ALA A 24 -4.33 1.63 -5.05
C ALA A 24 -5.02 0.27 -5.33
N TYR A 25 -5.23 -0.55 -4.29
CA TYR A 25 -5.97 -1.81 -4.38
C TYR A 25 -7.41 -1.58 -4.83
N GLY A 26 -8.12 -0.64 -4.20
CA GLY A 26 -9.50 -0.29 -4.55
C GLY A 26 -9.64 0.32 -5.95
N LYS A 27 -8.60 1.01 -6.45
CA LYS A 27 -8.51 1.50 -7.83
C LYS A 27 -8.12 0.42 -8.85
N GLY A 28 -7.84 -0.81 -8.42
CA GLY A 28 -7.47 -1.91 -9.32
C GLY A 28 -6.05 -1.83 -9.88
N HIS A 29 -5.13 -1.15 -9.21
CA HIS A 29 -3.72 -1.12 -9.65
C HIS A 29 -3.12 -2.54 -9.62
N GLU A 30 -2.78 -3.09 -10.78
CA GLU A 30 -2.49 -4.51 -10.94
C GLU A 30 -1.33 -5.01 -10.06
N ALA A 31 -0.22 -4.28 -10.03
CA ALA A 31 0.95 -4.65 -9.23
C ALA A 31 0.61 -4.68 -7.72
N THR A 32 -0.15 -3.68 -7.25
CA THR A 32 -0.61 -3.64 -5.85
C THR A 32 -1.57 -4.78 -5.55
N LYS A 33 -2.56 -5.02 -6.43
CA LYS A 33 -3.56 -6.07 -6.24
C LYS A 33 -2.91 -7.45 -6.13
N LYS A 34 -2.01 -7.76 -7.07
CA LYS A 34 -1.24 -9.03 -7.05
C LYS A 34 -0.40 -9.19 -5.79
N ALA A 35 0.27 -8.13 -5.33
CA ALA A 35 1.10 -8.17 -4.14
C ALA A 35 0.26 -8.37 -2.86
N VAL A 36 -0.85 -7.63 -2.71
CA VAL A 36 -1.77 -7.74 -1.57
C VAL A 36 -2.42 -9.13 -1.55
N ASP A 37 -3.00 -9.57 -2.66
CA ASP A 37 -3.66 -10.88 -2.76
C ASP A 37 -2.67 -12.02 -2.44
N GLY A 38 -1.41 -11.89 -2.85
CA GLY A 38 -0.34 -12.83 -2.51
C GLY A 38 -0.07 -12.92 -1.02
N VAL A 39 0.00 -11.78 -0.32
CA VAL A 39 0.20 -11.75 1.14
C VAL A 39 -1.01 -12.31 1.87
N LEU A 40 -2.23 -11.91 1.49
CA LEU A 40 -3.47 -12.41 2.08
C LEU A 40 -3.58 -13.92 1.93
N LYS A 41 -3.28 -14.45 0.74
CA LYS A 41 -3.22 -15.89 0.47
C LYS A 41 -2.17 -16.60 1.33
N THR A 42 -0.97 -16.02 1.45
CA THR A 42 0.12 -16.62 2.24
C THR A 42 -0.24 -16.72 3.72
N LEU A 43 -0.93 -15.72 4.24
CA LEU A 43 -1.36 -15.67 5.65
C LEU A 43 -2.69 -16.40 5.89
N GLY A 44 -3.41 -16.78 4.84
CA GLY A 44 -4.73 -17.43 4.94
C GLY A 44 -5.81 -16.52 5.52
N VAL A 45 -5.72 -15.21 5.29
CA VAL A 45 -6.63 -14.21 5.86
C VAL A 45 -7.35 -13.40 4.77
N GLY A 46 -8.52 -12.86 5.13
CA GLY A 46 -9.27 -11.93 4.29
C GLY A 46 -8.68 -10.51 4.30
N VAL A 47 -9.17 -9.67 3.38
CA VAL A 47 -8.73 -8.27 3.22
C VAL A 47 -8.94 -7.43 4.49
N GLU A 48 -9.88 -7.83 5.32
CA GLU A 48 -10.23 -7.25 6.61
C GLU A 48 -9.04 -7.24 7.57
N ALA A 49 -8.12 -8.20 7.45
CA ALA A 49 -6.89 -8.27 8.24
C ALA A 49 -5.95 -7.07 8.01
N LEU A 50 -6.11 -6.34 6.90
CA LEU A 50 -5.34 -5.13 6.61
C LEU A 50 -5.70 -3.96 7.54
N PHE A 51 -6.93 -3.91 8.07
CA PHE A 51 -7.38 -2.88 9.01
C PHE A 51 -6.92 -3.18 10.44
N SER A 52 -5.62 -3.41 10.61
CA SER A 52 -5.03 -3.79 11.88
C SER A 52 -3.61 -3.23 12.02
N THR A 53 -3.05 -3.30 13.23
CA THR A 53 -1.63 -2.98 13.45
C THR A 53 -0.69 -3.86 12.63
N LEU A 54 -1.04 -5.15 12.47
CA LEU A 54 -0.30 -6.08 11.62
C LEU A 54 -0.41 -5.65 10.15
N GLY A 55 -1.61 -5.32 9.69
CA GLY A 55 -1.89 -4.83 8.34
C GLY A 55 -1.10 -3.58 7.98
N ARG A 56 -0.98 -2.61 8.90
CA ARG A 56 -0.10 -1.43 8.73
C ARG A 56 1.37 -1.80 8.55
N THR A 57 1.84 -2.85 9.22
CA THR A 57 3.22 -3.33 9.07
C THR A 57 3.42 -4.07 7.75
N ALA A 58 2.50 -4.94 7.37
CA ALA A 58 2.52 -5.62 6.07
C ALA A 58 2.46 -4.61 4.91
N ALA A 59 1.62 -3.58 5.00
CA ALA A 59 1.50 -2.54 3.98
C ALA A 59 2.82 -1.79 3.73
N ARG A 60 3.63 -1.55 4.78
CA ARG A 60 4.96 -0.95 4.63
C ARG A 60 5.90 -1.81 3.80
N ALA A 61 5.89 -3.13 4.02
CA ALA A 61 6.70 -4.06 3.24
C ALA A 61 6.20 -4.18 1.79
N LEU A 62 4.89 -4.28 1.61
CA LEU A 62 4.23 -4.33 0.30
C LEU A 62 4.57 -3.10 -0.54
N GLU A 63 4.42 -1.92 0.02
CA GLU A 63 4.75 -0.66 -0.65
C GLU A 63 6.21 -0.61 -1.11
N THR A 64 7.13 -1.06 -0.26
CA THR A 64 8.56 -1.13 -0.60
C THR A 64 8.80 -2.06 -1.79
N ALA A 65 8.14 -3.22 -1.81
CA ALA A 65 8.25 -4.19 -2.89
C ALA A 65 7.67 -3.65 -4.21
N ILE A 66 6.51 -3.00 -4.16
CA ILE A 66 5.85 -2.39 -5.32
C ILE A 66 6.74 -1.28 -5.89
N MET A 67 7.24 -0.35 -5.06
CA MET A 67 8.11 0.73 -5.51
C MET A 67 9.43 0.22 -6.13
N LYS A 68 9.99 -0.87 -5.59
CA LYS A 68 11.16 -1.53 -6.19
C LYS A 68 10.84 -2.06 -7.59
N GLN A 69 9.70 -2.73 -7.75
CA GLN A 69 9.27 -3.30 -9.03
C GLN A 69 9.02 -2.20 -10.07
N ASP A 70 8.30 -1.14 -9.71
CA ASP A 70 8.03 -0.01 -10.60
C ASP A 70 9.33 0.67 -11.05
N ARG A 71 10.29 0.82 -10.13
CA ARG A 71 11.62 1.39 -10.44
C ARG A 71 12.45 0.49 -11.35
N GLN A 72 12.36 -0.83 -11.19
CA GLN A 72 13.07 -1.78 -12.05
C GLN A 72 12.58 -1.66 -13.49
N LEU A 73 11.26 -1.60 -13.69
CA LEU A 73 10.68 -1.40 -15.01
C LEU A 73 11.20 -0.10 -15.64
N LEU A 74 11.15 1.02 -14.91
CA LEU A 74 11.65 2.30 -15.44
C LEU A 74 13.12 2.23 -15.88
N ARG A 75 13.99 1.56 -15.11
CA ARG A 75 15.40 1.36 -15.49
C ARG A 75 15.58 0.51 -16.75
N GLU A 76 14.74 -0.51 -16.93
CA GLU A 76 14.74 -1.31 -18.14
C GLU A 76 14.32 -0.47 -19.34
N TRP A 77 13.25 0.32 -19.23
CA TRP A 77 12.82 1.27 -20.28
C TRP A 77 13.91 2.28 -20.63
N GLU A 78 14.59 2.86 -19.63
CA GLU A 78 15.72 3.80 -19.81
C GLU A 78 16.91 3.17 -20.52
N SER A 79 17.09 1.84 -20.48
CA SER A 79 18.21 1.17 -21.15
C SER A 79 17.99 0.93 -22.66
N PHE A 80 16.75 1.09 -23.14
CA PHE A 80 16.39 0.93 -24.55
C PHE A 80 16.40 2.24 -25.35
N ILE A 81 16.47 3.39 -24.67
CA ILE A 81 16.55 4.74 -25.26
C ILE A 81 17.96 5.30 -25.15
#